data_AF-A0A180FZ61-F1
#
_entry.id   AF-A0A180FZ61-F1
#
_cell.length_a   1.000
_cell.length_b   1.000
_cell.length_c   1.000
_cell.angle_alpha   90.00
_cell.angle_beta   90.00
_cell.angle_gamma   90.00
#
_symmetry.space_group_name_H-M   'P 1'
#
loop_
_entity.id
_entity.type
_entity.pdbx_description
1 polymer ?
#
loop_
_entity_poly.entity_id
_entity_poly.type
_entity_poly.pdbx_seq_one_letter_code
_entity_poly.pdbx_strand_id
1 'polypeptide(L)'
;MVRFDIHKETGWGLMRHHGYHDHPWPTAKKADPLARAEFSNEVKKNPKASALELKVGVPNPDDVNQPFTSVVDIHESFGNSDRLRYLRREILRELNLGPDKNGAGMGDLFILQMFEWDRKGLEIISASFRGGNEHFTFQTKWMSERLLARSEEGNQLYSGGLLSDVTYRFFENGYLLTTSMYCSRINRWIPVQLSWIRGLTERYYQTHFSTLFRQFLIPSILKEEREQLLRSVVDFSSAQRNGFIAAFMEVFNTTDKVAIGHLKGCSHHFQASVTRIKRNQSVIMADEVKPFEKMCHNLLLTNSAAGQTHEERIDEIRRRFPKVKKWLDWWTMADVEATLFPSRRVMLEDSPDGEDGLPNTTNAQESMHRVYYMFSVGKKHLFHGMIELYGFVMALERDYHAVMRGMPIEYGNRPRKQIDVSQSIGWTKPTKRQRALFNDGRAPD
;
A
#
# COMPACT_ATOMS: atom_id res chain seq x y z
N MET A 1 62.52 5.53 -40.76
CA MET A 1 63.27 4.38 -40.19
C MET A 1 62.64 3.99 -38.87
N VAL A 2 62.23 2.72 -38.71
CA VAL A 2 61.62 2.19 -37.46
C VAL A 2 62.69 1.44 -36.67
N ARG A 3 62.80 1.71 -35.37
CA ARG A 3 63.67 1.03 -34.42
C ARG A 3 62.84 0.53 -33.24
N PHE A 4 63.13 -0.67 -32.74
CA PHE A 4 62.53 -1.19 -31.51
C PHE A 4 63.60 -1.31 -30.42
N ASP A 5 63.38 -0.67 -29.29
CA ASP A 5 64.20 -0.81 -28.08
C ASP A 5 63.46 -1.72 -27.09
N ILE A 6 63.97 -2.93 -26.85
CA ILE A 6 63.32 -3.91 -25.98
C ILE A 6 63.95 -3.86 -24.58
N HIS A 7 63.11 -3.64 -23.56
CA HIS A 7 63.50 -3.72 -22.16
C HIS A 7 63.59 -5.19 -21.74
N LYS A 8 64.81 -5.70 -21.53
CA LYS A 8 65.08 -7.13 -21.36
C LYS A 8 64.39 -7.77 -20.15
N GLU A 9 64.22 -7.04 -19.05
CA GLU A 9 63.67 -7.61 -17.81
C GLU A 9 62.15 -7.76 -17.82
N THR A 10 61.44 -6.81 -18.46
CA THR A 10 59.98 -6.77 -18.44
C THR A 10 59.36 -7.20 -19.76
N GLY A 11 60.16 -7.35 -20.82
CA GLY A 11 59.73 -7.74 -22.16
C GLY A 11 59.01 -6.64 -22.95
N TRP A 12 58.86 -5.43 -22.41
CA TRP A 12 58.21 -4.32 -23.11
C TRP A 12 59.15 -3.71 -24.16
N GLY A 13 58.62 -3.41 -25.35
CA GLY A 13 59.36 -2.80 -26.45
C GLY A 13 58.89 -1.38 -26.76
N LEU A 14 59.82 -0.44 -26.86
CA LEU A 14 59.57 0.93 -27.34
C LEU A 14 59.87 0.99 -28.84
N MET A 15 58.84 1.17 -29.65
CA MET A 15 58.99 1.44 -31.09
C MET A 15 59.22 2.94 -31.30
N ARG A 16 60.38 3.30 -31.86
CA ARG A 16 60.70 4.67 -32.27
C ARG A 16 60.66 4.72 -33.79
N HIS A 17 59.87 5.64 -34.34
CA HIS A 17 59.81 5.90 -35.77
C HIS A 17 60.22 7.34 -36.05
N HIS A 18 61.14 7.53 -37.00
CA HIS A 18 61.52 8.85 -37.53
C HIS A 18 61.29 8.88 -39.05
N GLY A 19 60.65 9.93 -39.54
CA GLY A 19 60.31 10.17 -40.95
C GLY A 19 59.44 11.42 -41.10
N TYR A 20 59.26 11.90 -42.33
CA TYR A 20 58.36 13.01 -42.64
C TYR A 20 56.91 12.50 -42.66
N HIS A 21 56.01 13.19 -41.98
CA HIS A 21 54.58 12.86 -41.90
C HIS A 21 53.76 14.07 -42.34
N ASP A 22 52.92 13.90 -43.36
CA ASP A 22 51.98 14.94 -43.84
C ASP A 22 50.58 14.77 -43.22
N HIS A 23 50.57 14.43 -41.94
CA HIS A 23 49.33 14.29 -41.17
C HIS A 23 49.56 14.77 -39.73
N PRO A 24 48.49 15.21 -39.04
CA PRO A 24 48.56 15.52 -37.63
C PRO A 24 49.07 14.34 -36.83
N TRP A 25 49.79 14.62 -35.75
CA TRP A 25 50.20 13.59 -34.81
C TRP A 25 48.97 12.86 -34.27
N PRO A 26 48.95 11.51 -34.28
CA PRO A 26 47.82 10.78 -33.74
C PRO A 26 47.74 11.01 -32.23
N THR A 27 46.59 11.48 -31.77
CA THR A 27 46.36 11.70 -30.35
C THR A 27 46.38 10.38 -29.60
N ALA A 28 46.83 10.45 -28.34
CA ALA A 28 46.90 9.28 -27.48
C ALA A 28 45.55 8.56 -27.45
N LYS A 29 45.55 7.26 -27.77
CA LYS A 29 44.31 6.48 -27.75
C LYS A 29 43.71 6.46 -26.35
N LYS A 30 44.47 6.62 -25.26
CA LYS A 30 43.97 6.59 -23.89
C LYS A 30 44.29 7.88 -23.16
N ALA A 31 43.29 8.44 -22.48
CA ALA A 31 43.48 9.52 -21.52
C ALA A 31 44.47 9.10 -20.43
N ASP A 32 45.31 10.06 -20.04
CA ASP A 32 46.24 9.92 -18.92
C ASP A 32 45.47 9.97 -17.57
N PRO A 33 46.13 9.65 -16.44
CA PRO A 33 45.48 9.63 -15.14
C PRO A 33 44.87 10.97 -14.69
N LEU A 34 45.44 12.12 -15.07
CA LEU A 34 44.92 13.43 -14.70
C LEU A 34 43.63 13.73 -15.46
N ALA A 35 43.62 13.52 -16.78
CA ALA A 35 42.42 13.64 -17.60
C ALA A 35 41.30 12.68 -17.15
N ARG A 36 41.65 11.49 -16.66
CA ARG A 36 40.68 10.53 -16.09
C ARG A 36 40.09 11.02 -14.76
N ALA A 37 40.90 11.67 -13.91
CA ALA A 37 40.43 12.24 -12.65
C ALA A 37 39.50 13.44 -12.90
N GLU A 38 39.83 14.30 -13.86
CA GLU A 38 39.01 15.44 -14.26
C GLU A 38 37.68 14.99 -14.86
N PHE A 39 37.70 13.97 -15.73
CA PHE A 39 36.48 13.34 -16.25
C PHE A 39 35.59 12.76 -15.13
N SER A 40 36.18 12.17 -14.09
CA SER A 40 35.44 11.68 -12.92
C SER A 40 34.74 12.81 -12.15
N ASN A 41 35.37 13.98 -12.04
CA ASN A 41 34.77 15.15 -11.41
C ASN A 41 33.59 15.69 -12.22
N GLU A 42 33.68 15.70 -13.55
CA GLU A 42 32.54 16.11 -14.40
C GLU A 42 31.35 15.15 -14.29
N VAL A 43 31.59 13.83 -14.24
CA VAL A 43 30.53 12.84 -14.01
C VAL A 43 29.88 13.01 -12.62
N LYS A 44 30.63 13.42 -11.59
CA LYS A 44 30.09 13.70 -10.25
C LYS A 44 29.17 14.93 -10.23
N LYS A 45 29.50 15.97 -11.00
CA LYS A 45 28.68 17.19 -11.08
C LYS A 45 27.29 16.90 -11.65
N ASN A 46 27.19 16.02 -12.65
CA ASN A 46 25.90 15.61 -13.21
C ASN A 46 25.85 14.09 -13.49
N PRO A 47 25.56 13.25 -12.47
CA PRO A 47 25.56 11.79 -12.60
C PRO A 47 24.47 11.26 -13.54
N LYS A 48 23.42 12.05 -13.78
CA LYS A 48 22.27 11.68 -14.63
C LYS A 48 22.54 11.91 -16.11
N ALA A 49 23.45 12.82 -16.46
CA ALA A 49 23.81 13.08 -17.86
C ALA A 49 24.30 11.80 -18.54
N SER A 50 23.74 11.50 -19.71
CA SER A 50 24.14 10.41 -20.58
C SER A 50 25.52 10.65 -21.20
N ALA A 51 26.13 9.61 -21.75
CA ALA A 51 27.42 9.74 -22.45
C ALA A 51 27.32 10.72 -23.63
N LEU A 52 26.19 10.79 -24.32
CA LEU A 52 26.01 11.73 -25.42
C LEU A 52 25.89 13.17 -24.90
N GLU A 53 25.15 13.37 -23.81
CA GLU A 53 25.01 14.69 -23.16
C GLU A 53 26.35 15.19 -22.63
N LEU A 54 27.15 14.35 -21.97
CA LEU A 54 28.50 14.70 -21.52
C LEU A 54 29.43 15.07 -22.69
N LYS A 55 29.28 14.40 -23.84
CA LYS A 55 30.05 14.68 -25.05
C LYS A 55 29.66 15.99 -25.74
N VAL A 56 28.37 16.33 -25.75
CA VAL A 56 27.88 17.58 -26.35
C VAL A 56 28.09 18.77 -25.40
N GLY A 57 28.12 18.52 -24.10
CA GLY A 57 28.06 19.55 -23.07
C GLY A 57 26.60 19.97 -22.86
N VAL A 58 26.08 19.84 -21.64
CA VAL A 58 24.71 20.24 -21.30
C VAL A 58 24.78 21.31 -20.22
N PRO A 59 24.01 22.41 -20.35
CA PRO A 59 23.88 23.41 -19.29
C PRO A 59 23.39 22.74 -18.01
N ASN A 60 24.03 23.04 -16.88
CA ASN A 60 23.50 22.60 -15.59
C ASN A 60 22.22 23.39 -15.29
N PRO A 61 21.04 22.74 -15.13
CA PRO A 61 19.80 23.46 -14.82
C PRO A 61 19.87 24.23 -13.49
N ASP A 62 20.76 23.80 -12.59
CA ASP A 62 20.95 24.41 -11.27
C ASP A 62 22.03 25.51 -11.25
N ASP A 63 22.78 25.70 -12.33
CA ASP A 63 23.83 26.73 -12.43
C ASP A 63 23.93 27.32 -13.86
N VAL A 64 23.09 28.31 -14.12
CA VAL A 64 22.85 28.92 -15.45
C VAL A 64 23.97 29.88 -15.89
N ASN A 65 24.89 30.23 -14.99
CA ASN A 65 25.93 31.25 -15.24
C ASN A 65 27.30 30.65 -15.60
N GLN A 66 27.48 29.32 -15.54
CA GLN A 66 28.73 28.68 -15.96
C GLN A 66 28.65 28.21 -17.42
N PRO A 67 29.70 28.45 -18.24
CA PRO A 67 29.80 27.86 -19.56
C PRO A 67 29.83 26.32 -19.43
N PHE A 68 29.02 25.63 -20.24
CA PHE A 68 28.99 24.17 -20.23
C PHE A 68 30.25 23.61 -20.89
N THR A 69 30.92 22.68 -20.22
CA THR A 69 32.17 22.08 -20.69
C THR A 69 31.88 20.73 -21.34
N SER A 70 32.43 20.47 -22.53
CA SER A 70 32.40 19.14 -23.13
C SER A 70 33.50 18.29 -22.51
N VAL A 71 33.20 17.04 -22.19
CA VAL A 71 34.25 16.10 -21.76
C VAL A 71 35.28 15.83 -22.85
N VAL A 72 35.00 16.17 -24.11
CA VAL A 72 35.97 16.08 -25.22
C VAL A 72 37.11 17.09 -25.05
N ASP A 73 36.84 18.23 -24.41
CA ASP A 73 37.83 19.28 -24.14
C ASP A 73 38.85 18.86 -23.07
N ILE A 74 38.50 17.88 -22.23
CA ILE A 74 39.39 17.27 -21.23
C ILE A 74 40.42 16.37 -21.92
N HIS A 75 39.97 15.54 -22.87
CA HIS A 75 40.84 14.69 -23.67
C HIS A 75 40.10 14.17 -24.91
N GLU A 76 40.74 14.25 -26.09
CA GLU A 76 40.11 13.87 -27.37
C GLU A 76 39.58 12.43 -27.41
N SER A 77 40.18 11.50 -26.64
CA SER A 77 39.71 10.11 -26.55
C SER A 77 38.26 9.97 -26.04
N PHE A 78 37.75 10.97 -25.33
CA PHE A 78 36.37 11.01 -24.85
C PHE A 78 35.36 11.36 -25.96
N GLY A 79 35.83 11.79 -27.14
CA GLY A 79 35.01 11.92 -28.34
C GLY A 79 34.46 10.59 -28.86
N ASN A 80 35.02 9.44 -28.44
CA ASN A 80 34.48 8.12 -28.78
C ASN A 80 33.29 7.77 -27.86
N SER A 81 32.08 7.74 -28.42
CA SER A 81 30.83 7.54 -27.66
C SER A 81 30.76 6.19 -26.94
N ASP A 82 31.28 5.11 -27.54
CA ASP A 82 31.24 3.77 -26.94
C ASP A 82 32.19 3.66 -25.76
N ARG A 83 33.40 4.19 -25.94
CA ARG A 83 34.40 4.29 -24.89
C ARG A 83 33.94 5.18 -23.74
N LEU A 84 33.32 6.32 -24.07
CA LEU A 84 32.79 7.25 -23.09
C LEU A 84 31.67 6.58 -22.26
N ARG A 85 30.79 5.80 -22.90
CA ARG A 85 29.77 5.00 -22.20
C ARG A 85 30.38 3.95 -21.27
N TYR A 86 31.48 3.32 -21.67
CA TYR A 86 32.21 2.39 -20.80
C TYR A 86 32.81 3.09 -19.58
N LEU A 87 33.60 4.15 -19.79
CA LEU A 87 34.27 4.88 -18.70
C LEU A 87 33.27 5.53 -17.74
N ARG A 88 32.18 6.10 -18.25
CA ARG A 88 31.07 6.63 -17.43
C ARG A 88 30.47 5.55 -16.53
N ARG A 89 30.26 4.32 -17.04
CA ARG A 89 29.76 3.21 -16.22
C ARG A 89 30.74 2.81 -15.12
N GLU A 90 32.03 2.81 -15.42
CA GLU A 90 33.09 2.47 -14.48
C GLU A 90 33.11 3.47 -13.30
N ILE A 91 33.07 4.76 -13.61
CA ILE A 91 33.07 5.85 -12.62
C ILE A 91 31.77 5.84 -11.80
N LEU A 92 30.61 5.69 -12.43
CA LEU A 92 29.36 5.59 -11.69
C LEU A 92 29.31 4.36 -10.78
N ARG A 93 29.96 3.25 -11.16
CA ARG A 93 30.12 2.08 -10.30
C ARG A 93 31.05 2.37 -9.11
N GLU A 94 32.18 3.05 -9.34
CA GLU A 94 33.10 3.48 -8.28
C GLU A 94 32.43 4.43 -7.27
N LEU A 95 31.46 5.23 -7.73
CA LEU A 95 30.73 6.19 -6.92
C LEU A 95 29.42 5.67 -6.32
N ASN A 96 29.03 4.42 -6.59
CA ASN A 96 27.71 3.87 -6.25
C ASN A 96 26.51 4.69 -6.80
N LEU A 97 26.69 5.31 -7.98
CA LEU A 97 25.69 6.17 -8.65
C LEU A 97 25.23 5.60 -10.01
N GLY A 98 25.58 4.36 -10.34
CA GLY A 98 25.24 3.74 -11.62
C GLY A 98 23.79 3.26 -11.71
N PRO A 99 23.18 3.24 -12.92
CA PRO A 99 21.91 2.54 -13.11
C PRO A 99 22.13 1.04 -12.90
N ASP A 100 21.43 0.47 -11.92
CA ASP A 100 21.55 -0.92 -11.47
C ASP A 100 21.48 -1.92 -12.63
N LYS A 101 22.63 -2.49 -13.01
CA LYS A 101 22.72 -3.71 -13.82
C LYS A 101 23.87 -4.58 -13.34
N ASN A 102 23.68 -5.28 -12.22
CA ASN A 102 24.64 -6.24 -11.67
C ASN A 102 24.18 -7.69 -11.91
N GLY A 103 24.62 -8.29 -13.02
CA GLY A 103 24.20 -9.60 -13.52
C GLY A 103 24.91 -10.84 -12.94
N ALA A 104 25.45 -10.82 -11.72
CA ALA A 104 26.04 -12.02 -11.11
C ALA A 104 25.88 -12.13 -9.57
N GLY A 105 25.25 -11.14 -8.92
CA GLY A 105 24.96 -11.16 -7.47
C GLY A 105 23.50 -10.83 -7.13
N MET A 106 22.63 -10.65 -8.14
CA MET A 106 21.23 -10.25 -7.97
C MET A 106 20.35 -11.33 -7.32
N GLY A 107 20.72 -12.61 -7.42
CA GLY A 107 19.92 -13.70 -6.82
C GLY A 107 19.81 -13.54 -5.31
N ASP A 108 20.94 -13.30 -4.66
CA ASP A 108 21.00 -13.18 -3.20
C ASP A 108 20.83 -11.74 -2.73
N LEU A 109 21.02 -10.74 -3.60
CA LEU A 109 20.91 -9.32 -3.22
C LEU A 109 19.56 -9.00 -2.59
N PHE A 110 18.48 -9.58 -3.10
CA PHE A 110 17.16 -9.46 -2.48
C PHE A 110 17.17 -9.93 -1.02
N ILE A 111 17.67 -11.13 -0.76
CA ILE A 111 17.72 -11.73 0.59
C ILE A 111 18.66 -10.94 1.52
N LEU A 112 19.83 -10.56 1.03
CA LEU A 112 20.81 -9.76 1.78
C LEU A 112 20.23 -8.39 2.16
N GLN A 113 19.55 -7.73 1.22
CA GLN A 113 18.88 -6.48 1.49
C GLN A 113 17.69 -6.66 2.44
N MET A 114 16.95 -7.76 2.36
CA MET A 114 15.90 -8.07 3.34
C MET A 114 16.47 -8.17 4.76
N PHE A 115 17.65 -8.78 4.96
CA PHE A 115 18.33 -8.77 6.27
C PHE A 115 18.79 -7.38 6.74
N GLU A 116 19.11 -6.48 5.81
CA GLU A 116 19.41 -5.09 6.15
C GLU A 116 18.15 -4.31 6.57
N TRP A 117 17.03 -4.54 5.89
CA TRP A 117 15.77 -3.88 6.20
C TRP A 117 15.10 -4.42 7.47
N ASP A 118 15.23 -5.72 7.73
CA ASP A 118 14.83 -6.33 9.00
C ASP A 118 15.56 -5.67 10.18
N ARG A 119 16.89 -5.49 10.08
CA ARG A 119 17.68 -4.74 11.06
C ARG A 119 17.28 -3.27 11.23
N LYS A 120 16.60 -2.69 10.23
CA LYS A 120 16.05 -1.33 10.28
C LYS A 120 14.62 -1.30 10.84
N GLY A 121 14.02 -2.45 11.13
CA GLY A 121 12.69 -2.57 11.73
C GLY A 121 11.58 -2.95 10.74
N LEU A 122 11.89 -3.39 9.52
CA LEU A 122 10.94 -4.07 8.63
C LEU A 122 10.92 -5.56 8.99
N GLU A 123 10.31 -5.88 10.13
CA GLU A 123 10.37 -7.23 10.72
C GLU A 123 9.48 -8.20 9.94
N ILE A 124 10.06 -9.29 9.44
CA ILE A 124 9.30 -10.35 8.76
C ILE A 124 8.76 -11.33 9.81
N ILE A 125 7.47 -11.21 10.13
CA ILE A 125 6.81 -12.03 11.14
C ILE A 125 6.24 -13.35 10.57
N SER A 126 6.15 -13.47 9.25
CA SER A 126 5.83 -14.75 8.59
C SER A 126 6.29 -14.74 7.13
N ALA A 127 6.84 -15.86 6.65
CA ALA A 127 7.22 -16.03 5.26
C ALA A 127 7.10 -17.49 4.81
N SER A 128 6.72 -17.69 3.55
CA SER A 128 6.73 -19.02 2.92
C SER A 128 6.93 -18.90 1.42
N PHE A 129 7.63 -19.88 0.86
CA PHE A 129 7.86 -20.06 -0.57
C PHE A 129 7.14 -21.30 -1.13
N ARG A 130 6.34 -21.98 -0.29
CA ARG A 130 5.65 -23.22 -0.69
C ARG A 130 4.45 -22.90 -1.58
N GLY A 131 4.27 -23.71 -2.62
CA GLY A 131 3.15 -23.62 -3.55
C GLY A 131 1.78 -23.53 -2.85
N GLY A 132 1.00 -22.51 -3.19
CA GLY A 132 -0.31 -22.22 -2.60
C GLY A 132 -0.25 -21.55 -1.22
N ASN A 133 0.92 -21.15 -0.76
CA ASN A 133 1.15 -20.42 0.49
C ASN A 133 2.31 -19.43 0.39
N GLU A 134 2.62 -18.94 -0.80
CA GLU A 134 3.70 -17.99 -1.05
C GLU A 134 3.32 -16.61 -0.52
N HIS A 135 3.96 -16.19 0.57
CA HIS A 135 3.65 -14.93 1.22
C HIS A 135 4.86 -14.37 1.97
N PHE A 136 4.81 -13.05 2.20
CA PHE A 136 5.65 -12.35 3.16
C PHE A 136 4.75 -11.44 3.98
N THR A 137 4.70 -11.67 5.29
CA THR A 137 4.00 -10.82 6.25
C THR A 137 5.03 -10.08 7.07
N PHE A 138 4.90 -8.77 7.12
CA PHE A 138 5.81 -7.90 7.85
C PHE A 138 5.07 -6.92 8.75
N GLN A 139 5.79 -6.53 9.79
CA GLN A 139 5.35 -5.56 10.78
C GLN A 139 6.54 -4.69 11.20
N THR A 140 6.29 -3.48 11.66
CA THR A 140 7.28 -2.67 12.39
C THR A 140 6.99 -2.76 13.86
N LYS A 141 7.98 -2.58 14.72
CA LYS A 141 7.77 -2.49 16.17
C LYS A 141 6.61 -1.56 16.57
N TRP A 142 6.52 -0.37 15.98
CA TRP A 142 5.44 0.57 16.27
C TRP A 142 4.05 0.01 15.95
N MET A 143 3.86 -0.62 14.78
CA MET A 143 2.61 -1.31 14.43
C MET A 143 2.24 -2.39 15.45
N SER A 144 3.20 -3.19 15.90
CA SER A 144 2.99 -4.22 16.94
C SER A 144 2.57 -3.60 18.28
N GLU A 145 3.27 -2.54 18.69
CA GLU A 145 2.95 -1.78 19.90
C GLU A 145 1.57 -1.13 19.81
N ARG A 146 1.16 -0.62 18.64
CA ARG A 146 -0.18 -0.05 18.44
C ARG A 146 -1.27 -1.12 18.51
N LEU A 147 -1.04 -2.27 17.88
CA LEU A 147 -1.98 -3.40 17.88
C LEU A 147 -2.31 -3.88 19.29
N LEU A 148 -1.30 -3.91 20.17
CA LEU A 148 -1.41 -4.40 21.56
C LEU A 148 -1.46 -3.27 22.59
N ALA A 149 -1.59 -2.01 22.14
CA ALA A 149 -1.65 -0.86 23.03
C ALA A 149 -2.89 -0.95 23.92
N ARG A 150 -2.70 -0.69 25.22
CA ARG A 150 -3.78 -0.50 26.18
C ARG A 150 -4.10 0.99 26.29
N SER A 151 -5.38 1.30 26.41
CA SER A 151 -5.87 2.65 26.67
C SER A 151 -5.40 3.14 28.05
N GLU A 152 -5.04 4.42 28.13
CA GLU A 152 -4.69 5.06 29.42
C GLU A 152 -5.90 5.07 30.37
N GLU A 153 -7.10 5.24 29.82
CA GLU A 153 -8.36 5.17 30.55
C GLU A 153 -8.83 3.71 30.65
N GLY A 154 -8.66 3.10 31.82
CA GLY A 154 -9.22 1.77 32.12
C GLY A 154 -8.36 0.57 31.73
N ASN A 155 -7.15 0.79 31.17
CA ASN A 155 -6.19 -0.27 30.81
C ASN A 155 -6.76 -1.31 29.82
N GLN A 156 -7.75 -0.91 29.01
CA GLN A 156 -8.45 -1.79 28.09
C GLN A 156 -7.73 -1.89 26.75
N LEU A 157 -7.73 -3.08 26.16
CA LEU A 157 -7.27 -3.32 24.80
C LEU A 157 -8.20 -2.68 23.76
N TYR A 158 -7.70 -2.55 22.54
CA TYR A 158 -8.45 -1.96 21.44
C TYR A 158 -9.73 -2.75 21.13
N SER A 159 -10.86 -2.06 21.11
CA SER A 159 -12.20 -2.64 20.84
C SER A 159 -12.86 -2.08 19.57
N GLY A 160 -12.19 -1.20 18.83
CA GLY A 160 -12.76 -0.53 17.64
C GLY A 160 -12.84 -1.39 16.38
N GLY A 161 -12.38 -2.64 16.45
CA GLY A 161 -12.41 -3.62 15.38
C GLY A 161 -11.24 -3.53 14.40
N LEU A 162 -10.67 -4.69 14.06
CA LEU A 162 -9.63 -4.79 13.03
C LEU A 162 -10.24 -4.95 11.65
N LEU A 163 -9.58 -4.37 10.65
CA LEU A 163 -10.12 -4.20 9.31
C LEU A 163 -9.14 -4.73 8.27
N SER A 164 -9.53 -5.79 7.54
CA SER A 164 -8.64 -6.45 6.57
C SER A 164 -9.13 -6.30 5.13
N ASP A 165 -8.26 -5.82 4.24
CA ASP A 165 -8.59 -5.61 2.83
C ASP A 165 -7.42 -5.87 1.86
N VAL A 166 -7.75 -6.21 0.62
CA VAL A 166 -6.80 -6.56 -0.45
C VAL A 166 -6.71 -5.46 -1.49
N THR A 167 -5.49 -4.96 -1.70
CA THR A 167 -5.15 -4.04 -2.80
C THR A 167 -4.56 -4.80 -3.98
N TYR A 168 -5.22 -4.69 -5.13
CA TYR A 168 -4.90 -5.45 -6.35
C TYR A 168 -3.84 -4.83 -7.25
N ARG A 169 -3.59 -3.52 -7.14
CA ARG A 169 -2.73 -2.79 -8.09
C ARG A 169 -1.41 -2.33 -7.50
N PHE A 170 -1.17 -2.58 -6.21
CA PHE A 170 0.03 -2.09 -5.54
C PHE A 170 1.28 -2.80 -6.07
N PHE A 171 1.26 -4.13 -6.11
CA PHE A 171 2.35 -4.95 -6.63
C PHE A 171 2.13 -5.31 -8.10
N GLU A 172 3.22 -5.53 -8.83
CA GLU A 172 3.19 -6.06 -10.20
C GLU A 172 2.76 -7.53 -10.21
N ASN A 173 3.23 -8.27 -9.20
CA ASN A 173 3.03 -9.69 -9.03
C ASN A 173 2.51 -9.94 -7.62
N GLY A 174 1.34 -10.57 -7.49
CA GLY A 174 0.69 -10.80 -6.20
C GLY A 174 -0.12 -9.60 -5.71
N TYR A 175 -0.55 -9.66 -4.46
CA TYR A 175 -1.52 -8.74 -3.87
C TYR A 175 -1.03 -8.24 -2.51
N LEU A 176 -1.43 -7.02 -2.14
CA LEU A 176 -1.20 -6.48 -0.81
C LEU A 176 -2.44 -6.72 0.05
N LEU A 177 -2.32 -7.52 1.09
CA LEU A 177 -3.35 -7.69 2.12
C LEU A 177 -2.94 -6.88 3.36
N THR A 178 -3.79 -5.94 3.76
CA THR A 178 -3.55 -5.05 4.90
C THR A 178 -4.59 -5.32 5.98
N THR A 179 -4.14 -5.56 7.23
CA THR A 179 -4.98 -5.36 8.42
C THR A 179 -4.68 -3.99 9.00
N SER A 180 -5.72 -3.19 9.26
CA SER A 180 -5.64 -1.85 9.82
C SER A 180 -6.47 -1.71 11.09
N MET A 181 -6.08 -0.76 11.95
CA MET A 181 -6.84 -0.33 13.11
C MET A 181 -7.01 1.20 13.10
N TYR A 182 -8.02 1.73 13.79
CA TYR A 182 -8.16 3.17 13.95
C TYR A 182 -7.31 3.69 15.10
N CYS A 183 -6.39 4.62 14.81
CA CYS A 183 -5.61 5.34 15.81
C CYS A 183 -6.29 6.68 16.15
N SER A 184 -6.89 6.76 17.33
CA SER A 184 -7.57 7.97 17.81
C SER A 184 -6.61 9.15 18.07
N ARG A 185 -5.33 8.89 18.37
CA ARG A 185 -4.33 9.94 18.61
C ARG A 185 -4.10 10.81 17.37
N ILE A 186 -3.96 10.19 16.20
CA ILE A 186 -3.76 10.88 14.92
C ILE A 186 -5.04 10.93 14.06
N ASN A 187 -6.18 10.52 14.62
CA ASN A 187 -7.48 10.42 13.96
C ASN A 187 -7.44 9.72 12.59
N ARG A 188 -6.68 8.63 12.48
CA ARG A 188 -6.39 7.97 11.20
C ARG A 188 -6.35 6.45 11.34
N TRP A 189 -6.75 5.77 10.26
CA TRP A 189 -6.51 4.34 10.11
C TRP A 189 -5.04 4.09 9.82
N ILE A 190 -4.45 3.20 10.61
CA ILE A 190 -3.05 2.82 10.50
C ILE A 190 -2.98 1.33 10.17
N PRO A 191 -2.06 0.90 9.29
CA PRO A 191 -1.80 -0.52 9.13
C PRO A 191 -1.20 -1.06 10.44
N VAL A 192 -1.56 -2.30 10.76
CA VAL A 192 -0.98 -3.06 11.89
C VAL A 192 -0.35 -4.37 11.42
N GLN A 193 -0.72 -4.85 10.23
CA GLN A 193 -0.08 -5.99 9.59
C GLN A 193 -0.20 -5.85 8.08
N LEU A 194 0.92 -6.06 7.38
CA LEU A 194 0.98 -6.01 5.93
C LEU A 194 1.48 -7.33 5.39
N SER A 195 0.79 -7.90 4.40
CA SER A 195 1.21 -9.10 3.73
C SER A 195 1.23 -8.91 2.23
N TRP A 196 2.33 -9.32 1.61
CA TRP A 196 2.32 -9.72 0.22
C TRP A 196 1.84 -11.16 0.12
N ILE A 197 0.83 -11.42 -0.70
CA ILE A 197 0.30 -12.77 -0.99
C ILE A 197 0.33 -13.03 -2.49
N ARG A 198 0.73 -14.24 -2.90
CA ARG A 198 0.82 -14.58 -4.33
C ARG A 198 -0.54 -14.81 -4.99
N GLY A 199 -1.54 -15.25 -4.23
CA GLY A 199 -2.88 -15.58 -4.72
C GLY A 199 -4.00 -15.14 -3.78
N LEU A 200 -5.24 -15.43 -4.18
CA LEU A 200 -6.47 -15.03 -3.47
C LEU A 200 -7.29 -16.24 -3.00
N THR A 201 -6.66 -17.40 -2.89
CA THR A 201 -7.33 -18.58 -2.32
C THR A 201 -7.48 -18.42 -0.81
N GLU A 202 -8.41 -19.18 -0.24
CA GLU A 202 -8.67 -19.25 1.21
C GLU A 202 -7.39 -19.37 2.06
N ARG A 203 -6.44 -20.18 1.59
CA ARG A 203 -5.19 -20.47 2.29
C ARG A 203 -4.29 -19.25 2.52
N TYR A 204 -4.27 -18.29 1.58
CA TYR A 204 -3.50 -17.06 1.77
C TYR A 204 -4.10 -16.17 2.86
N TYR A 205 -5.43 -16.09 2.90
CA TYR A 205 -6.14 -15.35 3.94
C TYR A 205 -6.00 -16.02 5.29
N GLN A 206 -6.15 -17.35 5.35
CA GLN A 206 -5.88 -18.13 6.56
C GLN A 206 -4.49 -17.80 7.10
N THR A 207 -3.47 -17.77 6.25
CA THR A 207 -2.11 -17.53 6.71
C THR A 207 -1.90 -16.10 7.25
N HIS A 208 -2.53 -15.10 6.65
CA HIS A 208 -2.52 -13.73 7.17
C HIS A 208 -3.20 -13.66 8.54
N PHE A 209 -4.39 -14.24 8.67
CA PHE A 209 -5.15 -14.22 9.93
C PHE A 209 -4.51 -15.07 11.02
N SER A 210 -3.97 -16.24 10.71
CA SER A 210 -3.27 -17.08 11.69
C SER A 210 -2.03 -16.35 12.23
N THR A 211 -1.30 -15.62 11.36
CA THR A 211 -0.18 -14.77 11.78
C THR A 211 -0.66 -13.62 12.69
N LEU A 212 -1.81 -13.02 12.39
CA LEU A 212 -2.40 -11.97 13.24
C LEU A 212 -2.82 -12.52 14.61
N PHE A 213 -3.58 -13.62 14.63
CA PHE A 213 -4.15 -14.18 15.86
C PHE A 213 -3.09 -14.73 16.81
N ARG A 214 -1.99 -15.28 16.29
CA ARG A 214 -0.86 -15.74 17.12
C ARG A 214 -0.25 -14.60 17.93
N GLN A 215 -0.29 -13.36 17.46
CA GLN A 215 0.19 -12.20 18.22
C GLN A 215 -0.68 -11.91 19.45
N PHE A 216 -1.91 -12.45 19.53
CA PHE A 216 -2.80 -12.28 20.68
C PHE A 216 -2.66 -13.40 21.72
N LEU A 217 -1.83 -14.41 21.46
CA LEU A 217 -1.60 -15.54 22.37
C LEU A 217 -0.57 -15.23 23.48
N ILE A 218 -0.36 -13.95 23.78
CA ILE A 218 0.55 -13.53 24.85
C ILE A 218 -0.13 -13.79 26.20
N PRO A 219 0.59 -14.36 27.20
CA PRO A 219 0.01 -14.67 28.52
C PRO A 219 -0.61 -13.46 29.25
N SER A 220 -0.19 -12.24 28.92
CA SER A 220 -0.68 -10.99 29.50
C SER A 220 -2.00 -10.49 28.91
N ILE A 221 -2.60 -11.22 27.96
CA ILE A 221 -3.89 -10.91 27.35
C ILE A 221 -4.90 -11.96 27.82
N LEU A 222 -5.90 -11.51 28.58
CA LEU A 222 -6.97 -12.38 29.08
C LEU A 222 -7.84 -12.89 27.94
N LYS A 223 -8.59 -13.96 28.19
CA LYS A 223 -9.43 -14.59 27.16
C LYS A 223 -10.51 -13.63 26.65
N GLU A 224 -11.14 -12.91 27.55
CA GLU A 224 -12.20 -11.95 27.26
C GLU A 224 -11.66 -10.76 26.45
N GLU A 225 -10.46 -10.28 26.80
CA GLU A 225 -9.78 -9.21 26.06
C GLU A 225 -9.36 -9.66 24.65
N ARG A 226 -8.97 -10.94 24.53
CA ARG A 226 -8.65 -11.55 23.24
C ARG A 226 -9.88 -11.63 22.36
N GLU A 227 -11.01 -12.05 22.90
CA GLU A 227 -12.29 -12.11 22.19
C GLU A 227 -12.73 -10.73 21.68
N GLN A 228 -12.42 -9.66 22.42
CA GLN A 228 -12.65 -8.28 21.98
C GLN A 228 -11.73 -7.86 20.82
N LEU A 229 -10.43 -8.15 20.89
CA LEU A 229 -9.47 -7.88 19.79
C LEU A 229 -9.81 -8.65 18.51
N LEU A 230 -10.34 -9.87 18.68
CA LEU A 230 -10.75 -10.74 17.59
C LEU A 230 -12.05 -10.29 16.91
N ARG A 231 -12.81 -9.36 17.52
CA ARG A 231 -13.92 -8.69 16.82
C ARG A 231 -13.34 -7.93 15.65
N SER A 232 -13.55 -8.46 14.46
CA SER A 232 -13.05 -7.87 13.23
C SER A 232 -14.21 -7.56 12.32
N VAL A 233 -14.20 -6.35 11.79
CA VAL A 233 -15.09 -5.97 10.70
C VAL A 233 -14.35 -6.42 9.46
N VAL A 234 -14.96 -7.34 8.72
CA VAL A 234 -14.26 -7.85 7.55
C VAL A 234 -15.11 -7.88 6.30
N ASP A 235 -14.46 -7.44 5.24
CA ASP A 235 -15.01 -7.07 3.95
C ASP A 235 -15.07 -8.29 3.04
N PHE A 236 -15.76 -9.34 3.46
CA PHE A 236 -15.40 -10.63 2.91
C PHE A 236 -16.13 -11.01 1.62
N SER A 237 -15.31 -11.11 0.56
CA SER A 237 -15.43 -12.21 -0.41
C SER A 237 -15.40 -13.56 0.29
N SER A 238 -16.03 -14.60 -0.27
CA SER A 238 -16.13 -15.92 0.37
C SER A 238 -14.78 -16.52 0.80
N ALA A 239 -13.72 -16.33 0.00
CA ALA A 239 -12.39 -16.84 0.32
C ALA A 239 -11.76 -16.20 1.56
N GLN A 240 -11.99 -14.90 1.75
CA GLN A 240 -11.45 -14.16 2.89
C GLN A 240 -12.18 -14.53 4.18
N ARG A 241 -13.51 -14.73 4.09
CA ARG A 241 -14.35 -15.26 5.18
C ARG A 241 -13.93 -16.65 5.62
N ASN A 242 -13.81 -17.57 4.68
CA ASN A 242 -13.41 -18.93 5.01
C ASN A 242 -11.98 -18.95 5.57
N GLY A 243 -11.08 -18.12 5.03
CA GLY A 243 -9.72 -18.03 5.53
C GLY A 243 -9.65 -17.54 6.98
N PHE A 244 -10.49 -16.57 7.34
CA PHE A 244 -10.62 -16.14 8.73
C PHE A 244 -11.10 -17.26 9.65
N ILE A 245 -12.18 -17.96 9.26
CA ILE A 245 -12.74 -19.06 10.04
C ILE A 245 -11.69 -20.16 10.23
N ALA A 246 -11.03 -20.57 9.15
CA ALA A 246 -9.96 -21.56 9.18
C ALA A 246 -8.81 -21.15 10.11
N ALA A 247 -8.37 -19.89 10.05
CA ALA A 247 -7.32 -19.37 10.91
C ALA A 247 -7.73 -19.34 12.39
N PHE A 248 -8.97 -18.96 12.65
CA PHE A 248 -9.50 -18.87 14.01
C PHE A 248 -9.57 -20.26 14.65
N MET A 249 -10.06 -21.24 13.90
CA MET A 249 -10.09 -22.65 14.32
C MET A 249 -8.68 -23.20 14.54
N GLU A 250 -7.74 -22.90 13.63
CA GLU A 250 -6.34 -23.34 13.73
C GLU A 250 -5.66 -22.78 14.99
N VAL A 251 -5.85 -21.50 15.31
CA VAL A 251 -5.12 -20.81 16.38
C VAL A 251 -5.77 -21.02 17.75
N PHE A 252 -7.10 -21.07 17.82
CA PHE A 252 -7.84 -21.17 19.09
C PHE A 252 -8.45 -22.54 19.38
N ASN A 253 -8.27 -23.52 18.48
CA ASN A 253 -8.77 -24.89 18.63
C ASN A 253 -10.28 -24.93 18.98
N THR A 254 -11.08 -24.23 18.18
CA THR A 254 -12.52 -24.03 18.42
C THR A 254 -13.34 -24.44 17.20
N THR A 255 -14.66 -24.33 17.31
CA THR A 255 -15.61 -24.67 16.24
C THR A 255 -15.87 -23.48 15.31
N ASP A 256 -16.35 -23.80 14.11
CA ASP A 256 -16.82 -22.86 13.10
C ASP A 256 -17.88 -21.87 13.64
N LYS A 257 -18.82 -22.36 14.46
CA LYS A 257 -19.89 -21.55 15.05
C LYS A 257 -19.36 -20.42 15.91
N VAL A 258 -18.32 -20.68 16.71
CA VAL A 258 -17.68 -19.65 17.54
C VAL A 258 -16.96 -18.65 16.66
N ALA A 259 -16.19 -19.13 15.67
CA ALA A 259 -15.48 -18.26 14.74
C ALA A 259 -16.41 -17.30 13.96
N ILE A 260 -17.59 -17.78 13.55
CA ILE A 260 -18.62 -16.97 12.86
C ILE A 260 -19.16 -15.88 13.79
N GLY A 261 -19.31 -16.14 15.09
CA GLY A 261 -19.78 -15.15 16.07
C GLY A 261 -18.88 -13.92 16.21
N HIS A 262 -17.60 -14.03 15.84
CA HIS A 262 -16.63 -12.92 15.85
C HIS A 262 -16.56 -12.15 14.52
N LEU A 263 -17.33 -12.55 13.51
CA LEU A 263 -17.38 -11.91 12.20
C LEU A 263 -18.49 -10.87 12.13
N LYS A 264 -18.13 -9.60 11.94
CA LYS A 264 -19.07 -8.54 11.56
C LYS A 264 -19.01 -8.33 10.05
N GLY A 265 -20.10 -8.68 9.35
CA GLY A 265 -20.23 -8.46 7.91
C GLY A 265 -20.38 -6.98 7.57
N CYS A 266 -19.71 -6.51 6.51
CA CYS A 266 -19.75 -5.11 6.10
C CYS A 266 -21.07 -4.74 5.40
N SER A 267 -21.91 -3.94 6.07
CA SER A 267 -23.19 -3.40 5.56
C SER A 267 -23.03 -2.65 4.23
N HIS A 268 -21.86 -2.07 3.98
CA HIS A 268 -21.55 -1.37 2.73
C HIS A 268 -21.35 -2.32 1.55
N HIS A 269 -20.80 -3.53 1.71
CA HIS A 269 -20.73 -4.49 0.60
C HIS A 269 -22.10 -5.01 0.18
N PHE A 270 -22.97 -5.19 1.16
CA PHE A 270 -24.38 -5.41 0.89
C PHE A 270 -24.96 -4.23 0.10
N GLN A 271 -24.78 -2.98 0.57
CA GLN A 271 -25.25 -1.76 -0.13
C GLN A 271 -24.61 -1.55 -1.52
N ALA A 272 -23.35 -1.91 -1.72
CA ALA A 272 -22.64 -1.83 -2.99
C ALA A 272 -23.15 -2.90 -3.96
N SER A 273 -23.44 -4.12 -3.46
CA SER A 273 -24.08 -5.17 -4.24
C SER A 273 -25.51 -4.79 -4.63
N VAL A 274 -26.27 -4.15 -3.73
CA VAL A 274 -27.59 -3.56 -4.00
C VAL A 274 -27.46 -2.48 -5.07
N THR A 275 -26.43 -1.63 -5.00
CA THR A 275 -26.17 -0.59 -6.00
C THR A 275 -25.83 -1.18 -7.37
N ARG A 276 -25.12 -2.30 -7.43
CA ARG A 276 -24.83 -3.00 -8.69
C ARG A 276 -26.09 -3.64 -9.29
N ILE A 277 -26.89 -4.31 -8.46
CA ILE A 277 -28.13 -4.98 -8.91
C ILE A 277 -29.18 -3.96 -9.35
N LYS A 278 -29.35 -2.86 -8.61
CA LYS A 278 -30.34 -1.83 -8.96
C LYS A 278 -30.03 -1.09 -10.26
N ARG A 279 -28.76 -1.05 -10.68
CA ARG A 279 -28.33 -0.49 -11.98
C ARG A 279 -28.54 -1.47 -13.14
N ASN A 280 -28.76 -2.74 -12.85
CA ASN A 280 -28.99 -3.74 -13.87
C ASN A 280 -30.47 -3.79 -14.27
N GLN A 281 -30.82 -3.04 -15.32
CA GLN A 281 -32.19 -2.91 -15.82
C GLN A 281 -32.82 -4.22 -16.34
N SER A 282 -32.00 -5.26 -16.61
CA SER A 282 -32.53 -6.59 -16.98
C SER A 282 -33.08 -7.36 -15.76
N VAL A 283 -32.65 -6.99 -14.56
CA VAL A 283 -32.98 -7.62 -13.28
C VAL A 283 -33.99 -6.78 -12.49
N ILE A 284 -33.76 -5.46 -12.37
CA ILE A 284 -34.65 -4.51 -11.69
C ILE A 284 -35.11 -3.46 -12.70
N MET A 285 -36.42 -3.34 -12.91
CA MET A 285 -36.99 -2.31 -13.80
C MET A 285 -36.77 -0.90 -13.23
N ALA A 286 -36.70 0.11 -14.10
CA ALA A 286 -36.29 1.46 -13.73
C ALA A 286 -37.22 2.13 -12.69
N ASP A 287 -38.51 1.83 -12.73
CA ASP A 287 -39.55 2.27 -11.80
C ASP A 287 -39.49 1.55 -10.44
N GLU A 288 -38.99 0.32 -10.43
CA GLU A 288 -38.89 -0.54 -9.24
C GLU A 288 -37.57 -0.40 -8.46
N VAL A 289 -36.64 0.45 -8.93
CA VAL A 289 -35.35 0.70 -8.27
C VAL A 289 -35.49 1.21 -6.83
N LYS A 290 -36.38 2.19 -6.60
CA LYS A 290 -36.59 2.79 -5.27
C LYS A 290 -37.25 1.81 -4.28
N PRO A 291 -38.32 1.08 -4.66
CA PRO A 291 -38.86 0.00 -3.83
C PRO A 291 -37.82 -1.05 -3.45
N PHE A 292 -37.03 -1.53 -4.42
CA PHE A 292 -35.98 -2.52 -4.16
C PHE A 292 -34.94 -2.02 -3.15
N GLU A 293 -34.43 -0.79 -3.33
CA GLU A 293 -33.45 -0.19 -2.42
C GLU A 293 -33.98 -0.05 -0.99
N LYS A 294 -35.23 0.39 -0.82
CA LYS A 294 -35.87 0.51 0.50
C LYS A 294 -36.00 -0.85 1.18
N MET A 295 -36.45 -1.88 0.47
CA MET A 295 -36.62 -3.22 1.03
C MET A 295 -35.27 -3.83 1.42
N CYS A 296 -34.22 -3.64 0.62
CA CYS A 296 -32.87 -4.07 1.00
C CYS A 296 -32.35 -3.32 2.23
N HIS A 297 -32.55 -2.00 2.32
CA HIS A 297 -32.12 -1.22 3.50
C HIS A 297 -32.81 -1.69 4.78
N ASN A 298 -34.09 -2.08 4.69
CA ASN A 298 -34.85 -2.61 5.83
C ASN A 298 -34.30 -3.94 6.37
N LEU A 299 -33.54 -4.71 5.57
CA LEU A 299 -32.89 -5.93 6.07
C LEU A 299 -31.78 -5.61 7.09
N LEU A 300 -31.20 -4.40 7.04
CA LEU A 300 -30.17 -3.95 7.97
C LEU A 300 -30.72 -3.42 9.30
N LEU A 301 -32.05 -3.41 9.49
CA LEU A 301 -32.70 -2.95 10.72
C LEU A 301 -32.97 -4.11 11.69
N THR A 302 -32.94 -3.85 12.99
CA THR A 302 -33.36 -4.82 14.02
C THR A 302 -34.85 -5.18 13.89
N ASN A 303 -35.27 -6.30 14.50
CA ASN A 303 -36.67 -6.73 14.47
C ASN A 303 -37.60 -5.73 15.18
N SER A 304 -37.13 -5.08 16.25
CA SER A 304 -37.88 -4.06 17.00
C SER A 304 -38.15 -2.79 16.20
N ALA A 305 -37.28 -2.43 15.26
CA ALA A 305 -37.38 -1.17 14.51
C ALA A 305 -38.29 -1.23 13.26
N ALA A 306 -38.62 -2.42 12.76
CA ALA A 306 -39.31 -2.56 11.46
C ALA A 306 -40.62 -3.35 11.48
N GLY A 307 -41.09 -3.83 12.63
CA GLY A 307 -42.44 -4.41 12.81
C GLY A 307 -42.73 -5.73 12.09
N GLN A 308 -41.78 -6.24 11.29
CA GLN A 308 -41.81 -7.53 10.59
C GLN A 308 -40.57 -8.35 10.96
N THR A 309 -40.68 -9.67 10.95
CA THR A 309 -39.56 -10.61 11.14
C THR A 309 -38.58 -10.54 9.95
N HIS A 310 -37.34 -10.99 10.15
CA HIS A 310 -36.32 -10.97 9.11
C HIS A 310 -36.72 -11.84 7.90
N GLU A 311 -37.28 -13.00 8.17
CA GLU A 311 -37.77 -13.97 7.18
C GLU A 311 -38.90 -13.40 6.33
N GLU A 312 -39.84 -12.67 6.93
CA GLU A 312 -40.90 -11.98 6.20
C GLU A 312 -40.34 -10.94 5.23
N ARG A 313 -39.33 -10.17 5.64
CA ARG A 313 -38.67 -9.16 4.78
C ARG A 313 -37.94 -9.82 3.60
N ILE A 314 -37.25 -10.93 3.84
CA ILE A 314 -36.59 -11.71 2.77
C ILE A 314 -37.62 -12.29 1.80
N ASP A 315 -38.70 -12.84 2.31
CA ASP A 315 -39.75 -13.45 1.49
C ASP A 315 -40.50 -12.40 0.66
N GLU A 316 -40.69 -11.19 1.18
CA GLU A 316 -41.24 -10.06 0.42
C GLU A 316 -40.36 -9.67 -0.77
N ILE A 317 -39.03 -9.60 -0.59
CA ILE A 317 -38.09 -9.33 -1.67
C ILE A 317 -38.10 -10.48 -2.69
N ARG A 318 -38.14 -11.73 -2.25
CA ARG A 318 -38.21 -12.91 -3.15
C ARG A 318 -39.45 -12.88 -4.04
N ARG A 319 -40.63 -12.56 -3.49
CA ARG A 319 -41.89 -12.51 -4.25
C ARG A 319 -41.91 -11.36 -5.25
N ARG A 320 -41.49 -10.16 -4.83
CA ARG A 320 -41.54 -8.95 -5.67
C ARG A 320 -40.46 -8.93 -6.75
N PHE A 321 -39.29 -9.53 -6.47
CA PHE A 321 -38.12 -9.51 -7.37
C PHE A 321 -37.57 -10.91 -7.64
N PRO A 322 -38.31 -11.80 -8.33
CA PRO A 322 -37.92 -13.20 -8.53
C PRO A 322 -36.58 -13.36 -9.28
N LYS A 323 -36.21 -12.38 -10.11
CA LYS A 323 -34.93 -12.37 -10.84
C LYS A 323 -33.70 -12.17 -9.95
N VAL A 324 -33.86 -11.65 -8.73
CA VAL A 324 -32.75 -11.52 -7.77
C VAL A 324 -32.55 -12.74 -6.90
N LYS A 325 -33.36 -13.81 -7.07
CA LYS A 325 -33.34 -15.00 -6.21
C LYS A 325 -31.93 -15.53 -5.93
N LYS A 326 -31.11 -15.78 -6.95
CA LYS A 326 -29.72 -16.28 -6.77
C LYS A 326 -28.83 -15.31 -5.99
N TRP A 327 -29.03 -14.00 -6.16
CA TRP A 327 -28.30 -12.96 -5.43
C TRP A 327 -28.76 -12.91 -3.96
N LEU A 328 -30.06 -12.99 -3.73
CA LEU A 328 -30.64 -12.96 -2.38
C LEU A 328 -30.33 -14.25 -1.61
N ASP A 329 -30.41 -15.41 -2.26
CA ASP A 329 -30.08 -16.72 -1.69
C ASP A 329 -28.64 -16.77 -1.17
N TRP A 330 -27.71 -16.05 -1.82
CA TRP A 330 -26.33 -15.90 -1.37
C TRP A 330 -26.23 -15.06 -0.08
N TRP A 331 -27.01 -13.98 0.04
CA TRP A 331 -27.05 -13.14 1.24
C TRP A 331 -27.82 -13.76 2.41
N THR A 332 -28.72 -14.70 2.12
CA THR A 332 -29.51 -15.45 3.12
C THR A 332 -28.92 -16.84 3.40
N MET A 333 -27.67 -17.10 3.01
CA MET A 333 -26.98 -18.26 3.56
C MET A 333 -26.78 -18.00 5.06
N ALA A 334 -27.14 -18.96 5.92
CA ALA A 334 -27.26 -18.77 7.37
C ALA A 334 -26.03 -18.12 8.04
N ASP A 335 -24.89 -18.32 7.43
CA ASP A 335 -23.56 -17.92 7.84
C ASP A 335 -23.16 -16.51 7.33
N VAL A 336 -23.74 -16.04 6.22
CA VAL A 336 -23.71 -14.64 5.74
C VAL A 336 -24.78 -13.81 6.46
N GLU A 337 -25.96 -14.38 6.65
CA GLU A 337 -27.13 -13.73 7.24
C GLU A 337 -26.88 -13.30 8.70
N ALA A 338 -26.26 -14.19 9.49
CA ALA A 338 -25.92 -13.95 10.91
C ALA A 338 -24.84 -12.88 11.11
N THR A 339 -23.97 -12.64 10.13
CA THR A 339 -22.86 -11.66 10.25
C THR A 339 -23.28 -10.26 9.80
N LEU A 340 -24.19 -10.18 8.83
CA LEU A 340 -24.62 -8.93 8.20
C LEU A 340 -25.86 -8.31 8.86
N PHE A 341 -26.88 -9.09 9.18
CA PHE A 341 -28.18 -8.56 9.58
C PHE A 341 -28.33 -8.51 11.11
N PRO A 342 -28.53 -7.31 11.71
CA PRO A 342 -28.66 -7.17 13.16
C PRO A 342 -29.78 -8.02 13.77
N SER A 343 -30.83 -8.32 13.01
CA SER A 343 -31.94 -9.20 13.42
C SER A 343 -31.56 -10.68 13.59
N ARG A 344 -30.37 -11.09 13.14
CA ARG A 344 -29.91 -12.50 13.11
C ARG A 344 -28.60 -12.73 13.87
N ARG A 345 -28.02 -11.68 14.45
CA ARG A 345 -26.87 -11.81 15.35
C ARG A 345 -27.31 -12.44 16.67
N VAL A 346 -26.52 -13.39 17.16
CA VAL A 346 -26.63 -13.85 18.54
C VAL A 346 -26.19 -12.69 19.43
N MET A 347 -27.14 -12.07 20.13
CA MET A 347 -26.85 -11.07 21.16
C MET A 347 -25.99 -11.74 22.24
N LEU A 348 -24.78 -11.22 22.48
CA LEU A 348 -24.05 -11.53 23.71
C LEU A 348 -24.82 -10.88 24.88
N GLU A 349 -24.94 -11.59 26.01
CA GLU A 349 -25.69 -11.15 27.20
C GLU A 349 -25.33 -9.73 27.70
N ASP A 350 -24.12 -9.26 27.39
CA ASP A 350 -23.57 -8.00 27.91
C ASP A 350 -23.82 -6.75 27.05
N SER A 351 -24.68 -6.80 26.02
CA SER A 351 -25.01 -5.61 25.20
C SER A 351 -26.46 -5.60 24.69
N PRO A 352 -27.45 -5.32 25.58
CA PRO A 352 -28.88 -5.41 25.28
C PRO A 352 -29.40 -4.37 24.27
N ASP A 353 -28.64 -3.30 24.00
CA ASP A 353 -29.06 -2.19 23.12
C ASP A 353 -28.63 -2.34 21.65
N GLY A 354 -27.92 -3.42 21.29
CA GLY A 354 -27.50 -3.66 19.90
C GLY A 354 -26.41 -2.73 19.36
N GLU A 355 -25.89 -1.81 20.18
CA GLU A 355 -24.67 -1.05 19.87
C GLU A 355 -23.44 -1.85 20.33
N ASP A 356 -22.80 -2.54 19.38
CA ASP A 356 -21.59 -3.33 19.60
C ASP A 356 -20.30 -2.48 19.73
N GLY A 357 -20.43 -1.14 19.78
CA GLY A 357 -19.31 -0.19 19.83
C GLY A 357 -18.47 -0.12 18.55
N LEU A 358 -18.83 -0.86 17.51
CA LEU A 358 -18.06 -0.97 16.26
C LEU A 358 -18.65 -0.04 15.19
N PRO A 359 -17.85 0.85 14.56
CA PRO A 359 -18.35 1.80 13.58
C PRO A 359 -18.98 1.10 12.36
N ASN A 360 -20.17 1.56 11.95
CA ASN A 360 -20.93 1.02 10.81
C ASN A 360 -20.42 1.49 9.43
N THR A 361 -19.25 2.16 9.33
CA THR A 361 -18.87 2.94 8.13
C THR A 361 -17.50 2.59 7.54
N THR A 362 -17.46 2.44 6.21
CA THR A 362 -16.33 2.09 5.33
C THR A 362 -15.34 3.21 4.98
N ASN A 363 -15.48 4.41 5.53
CA ASN A 363 -14.56 5.53 5.26
C ASN A 363 -13.08 5.19 5.55
N ALA A 364 -12.86 4.18 6.37
CA ALA A 364 -11.58 3.59 6.70
C ALA A 364 -10.85 2.90 5.53
N GLN A 365 -11.56 2.03 4.81
CA GLN A 365 -11.00 1.09 3.83
C GLN A 365 -10.74 1.75 2.50
N GLU A 366 -11.73 2.51 2.01
CA GLU A 366 -11.57 3.32 0.80
C GLU A 366 -10.48 4.38 0.98
N SER A 367 -10.28 4.88 2.21
CA SER A 367 -9.18 5.79 2.54
C SER A 367 -7.82 5.10 2.45
N MET A 368 -7.64 3.88 3.00
CA MET A 368 -6.36 3.17 2.93
C MET A 368 -5.96 2.80 1.49
N HIS A 369 -6.89 2.29 0.69
CA HIS A 369 -6.66 2.03 -0.74
C HIS A 369 -6.27 3.30 -1.51
N ARG A 370 -6.97 4.40 -1.25
CA ARG A 370 -6.64 5.69 -1.85
C ARG A 370 -5.26 6.18 -1.40
N VAL A 371 -4.91 6.01 -0.14
CA VAL A 371 -3.59 6.39 0.40
C VAL A 371 -2.47 5.66 -0.31
N TYR A 372 -2.56 4.34 -0.49
CA TYR A 372 -1.56 3.58 -1.25
C TYR A 372 -1.39 4.10 -2.67
N TYR A 373 -2.48 4.46 -3.35
CA TYR A 373 -2.42 5.01 -4.71
C TYR A 373 -2.03 6.50 -4.77
N MET A 374 -2.03 7.23 -3.66
CA MET A 374 -1.55 8.62 -3.61
C MET A 374 -0.04 8.71 -3.60
N PHE A 375 0.65 7.77 -2.94
CA PHE A 375 2.12 7.78 -2.87
C PHE A 375 2.78 6.77 -3.82
N SER A 376 2.04 5.82 -4.37
CA SER A 376 2.56 4.79 -5.27
C SER A 376 1.79 4.75 -6.58
N VAL A 377 2.53 4.78 -7.69
CA VAL A 377 1.98 4.58 -9.05
C VAL A 377 1.50 3.15 -9.32
N GLY A 378 1.63 2.26 -8.32
CA GLY A 378 1.26 0.84 -8.41
C GLY A 378 2.29 0.00 -9.18
N LYS A 379 1.95 -1.28 -9.38
CA LYS A 379 2.76 -2.29 -10.08
C LYS A 379 4.21 -2.35 -9.60
N LYS A 380 4.43 -2.28 -8.29
CA LYS A 380 5.77 -2.34 -7.69
C LYS A 380 6.31 -3.76 -7.71
N HIS A 381 7.61 -3.89 -7.98
CA HIS A 381 8.32 -5.13 -7.67
C HIS A 381 8.31 -5.35 -6.15
N LEU A 382 8.22 -6.60 -5.71
CA LEU A 382 8.00 -6.99 -4.31
C LEU A 382 8.87 -6.22 -3.32
N PHE A 383 10.19 -6.27 -3.50
CA PHE A 383 11.16 -5.62 -2.61
C PHE A 383 10.94 -4.11 -2.49
N HIS A 384 10.86 -3.42 -3.63
CA HIS A 384 10.64 -1.98 -3.67
C HIS A 384 9.29 -1.58 -3.06
N GLY A 385 8.24 -2.37 -3.31
CA GLY A 385 6.93 -2.14 -2.72
C GLY A 385 6.93 -2.32 -1.21
N MET A 386 7.66 -3.31 -0.67
CA MET A 386 7.83 -3.48 0.77
C MET A 386 8.56 -2.30 1.42
N ILE A 387 9.60 -1.77 0.78
CA ILE A 387 10.31 -0.56 1.25
C ILE A 387 9.41 0.67 1.23
N GLU A 388 8.63 0.87 0.16
CA GLU A 388 7.68 1.98 0.08
C GLU A 388 6.61 1.90 1.19
N LEU A 389 6.08 0.70 1.45
CA LEU A 389 5.14 0.46 2.54
C LEU A 389 5.78 0.71 3.91
N TYR A 390 7.02 0.27 4.12
CA TYR A 390 7.77 0.56 5.33
C TYR A 390 7.99 2.08 5.50
N GLY A 391 8.40 2.80 4.46
CA GLY A 391 8.55 4.25 4.48
C GLY A 391 7.25 4.98 4.82
N PHE A 392 6.11 4.49 4.32
CA PHE A 392 4.78 4.98 4.66
C PHE A 392 4.45 4.75 6.15
N VAL A 393 4.72 3.56 6.70
CA VAL A 393 4.51 3.28 8.13
C VAL A 393 5.41 4.17 9.01
N MET A 394 6.67 4.37 8.64
CA MET A 394 7.58 5.26 9.34
C MET A 394 7.09 6.72 9.32
N ALA A 395 6.41 7.16 8.27
CA ALA A 395 5.78 8.48 8.23
C ALA A 395 4.61 8.57 9.23
N LEU A 396 3.76 7.56 9.30
CA LEU A 396 2.66 7.50 10.28
C LEU A 396 3.15 7.45 11.72
N GLU A 397 4.23 6.73 11.99
CA GLU A 397 4.87 6.68 13.30
C GLU A 397 5.43 8.06 13.69
N ARG A 398 6.07 8.77 12.75
CA ARG A 398 6.53 10.15 12.99
C ARG A 398 5.37 11.10 13.28
N ASP A 399 4.27 11.00 12.55
CA ASP A 399 3.05 11.78 12.80
C ASP A 399 2.51 11.48 14.20
N TYR A 400 2.46 10.21 14.58
CA TYR A 400 2.06 9.78 15.92
C TYR A 400 2.93 10.42 17.00
N HIS A 401 4.25 10.33 16.89
CA HIS A 401 5.15 10.95 17.85
C HIS A 401 5.09 12.48 17.85
N ALA A 402 4.82 13.11 16.70
CA ALA A 402 4.61 14.55 16.61
C ALA A 402 3.38 14.96 17.42
N VAL A 403 2.24 14.29 17.22
CA VAL A 403 1.01 14.56 17.97
C VAL A 403 1.19 14.28 19.46
N MET A 404 1.89 13.21 19.84
CA MET A 404 2.20 12.93 21.24
C MET A 404 3.07 14.01 21.89
N ARG A 405 3.86 14.76 21.11
CA ARG A 405 4.63 15.94 21.56
C ARG A 405 3.84 17.25 21.47
N GLY A 406 2.55 17.21 21.12
CA GLY A 406 1.69 18.39 20.99
C GLY A 406 1.81 19.14 19.67
N MET A 407 2.52 18.58 18.68
CA MET A 407 2.60 19.18 17.34
C MET A 407 1.35 18.82 16.52
N PRO A 408 0.66 19.80 15.91
CA PRO A 408 -0.48 19.53 15.05
C PRO A 408 -0.03 18.88 13.74
N ILE A 409 -0.83 17.95 13.24
CA ILE A 409 -0.68 17.34 11.90
C ILE A 409 -1.86 17.77 11.03
N GLU A 410 -1.65 17.90 9.71
CA GLU A 410 -2.70 18.36 8.79
C GLU A 410 -3.90 17.39 8.75
N TYR A 411 -3.62 16.08 8.83
CA TYR A 411 -4.64 15.04 8.78
C TYR A 411 -5.47 15.01 10.07
N GLY A 412 -6.80 15.06 9.95
CA GLY A 412 -7.70 14.95 11.11
C GLY A 412 -7.79 16.21 11.99
N ASN A 413 -7.26 17.36 11.55
CA ASN A 413 -7.41 18.65 12.24
C ASN A 413 -8.86 19.16 12.18
N ARG A 414 -9.70 18.60 13.05
CA ARG A 414 -10.74 19.35 13.77
C ARG A 414 -10.53 19.08 15.26
N PRO A 415 -10.01 20.04 16.04
CA PRO A 415 -9.91 19.86 17.48
C PRO A 415 -11.31 19.62 18.07
N ARG A 416 -11.40 18.64 18.97
CA ARG A 416 -12.65 18.08 19.54
C ARG A 416 -13.58 19.09 20.24
N LYS A 417 -13.18 20.36 20.39
CA LYS A 417 -13.86 21.40 21.20
C LYS A 417 -13.72 22.84 20.70
N GLN A 418 -13.42 23.09 19.43
CA GLN A 418 -13.48 24.48 18.91
C GLN A 418 -14.70 24.62 18.01
N ILE A 419 -15.71 25.37 18.47
CA ILE A 419 -16.77 25.87 17.60
C ILE A 419 -16.05 26.70 16.54
N ASP A 420 -16.25 26.33 15.28
CA ASP A 420 -15.66 27.00 14.13
C ASP A 420 -16.04 28.50 14.21
N VAL A 421 -15.06 29.39 14.22
CA VAL A 421 -15.30 30.85 14.32
C VAL A 421 -16.18 31.32 13.15
N SER A 422 -16.20 30.59 12.03
CA SER A 422 -17.12 30.84 10.94
C SER A 422 -18.59 30.49 11.27
N GLN A 423 -18.84 29.52 12.16
CA GLN A 423 -20.18 29.19 12.66
C GLN A 423 -20.65 30.17 13.75
N SER A 424 -19.76 30.68 14.60
CA SER A 424 -20.12 31.69 15.61
C SER A 424 -20.40 33.08 15.02
N ILE A 425 -19.93 33.36 13.80
CA ILE A 425 -20.17 34.61 13.06
C ILE A 425 -21.25 34.42 11.96
N GLY A 426 -21.91 33.26 11.90
CA GLY A 426 -23.05 33.02 10.99
C GLY A 426 -22.67 32.84 9.50
N TRP A 427 -21.40 32.58 9.19
CA TRP A 427 -20.95 32.34 7.83
C TRP A 427 -21.10 30.88 7.44
N THR A 428 -22.21 30.56 6.77
CA THR A 428 -22.41 29.26 6.13
C THR A 428 -21.64 29.19 4.80
N LYS A 429 -20.85 28.13 4.60
CA LYS A 429 -20.21 27.87 3.30
C LYS A 429 -21.29 27.59 2.24
N PRO A 430 -21.27 28.27 1.08
CA PRO A 430 -22.27 28.04 0.05
C PRO A 430 -22.11 26.64 -0.56
N THR A 431 -23.24 25.95 -0.77
CA THR A 431 -23.26 24.61 -1.34
C THR A 431 -23.03 24.66 -2.85
N LYS A 432 -22.55 23.55 -3.44
CA LYS A 432 -22.27 23.43 -4.90
C LYS A 432 -23.43 23.86 -5.81
N ARG A 433 -24.68 23.86 -5.34
CA ARG A 433 -25.85 24.39 -6.07
C ARG A 433 -25.84 25.91 -6.24
N GLN A 434 -25.23 26.66 -5.33
CA GLN A 434 -25.15 28.13 -5.40
C GLN A 434 -24.04 28.63 -6.34
N ARG A 435 -23.14 27.74 -6.80
CA ARG A 435 -22.09 28.06 -7.79
C ARG A 435 -22.53 27.86 -9.25
N ALA A 436 -23.75 27.39 -9.50
CA ALA A 436 -24.27 27.11 -10.83
C ALA A 436 -25.05 28.29 -11.46
N LEU A 437 -24.91 29.51 -10.94
CA LEU A 437 -25.53 30.73 -11.48
C LEU A 437 -24.52 31.60 -12.25
N PHE A 438 -23.70 30.98 -13.11
CA PHE A 438 -22.93 31.72 -14.11
C PHE A 438 -23.15 31.10 -15.50
N ASN A 439 -23.89 31.88 -16.29
CA ASN A 439 -24.25 31.77 -17.70
C ASN A 439 -23.17 31.08 -18.58
N ASP A 440 -23.57 30.02 -19.27
CA ASP A 440 -22.74 29.05 -19.99
C ASP A 440 -22.63 29.29 -21.51
N GLY A 441 -23.00 30.47 -21.99
CA GLY A 441 -22.46 31.04 -23.24
C GLY A 441 -22.62 30.20 -24.51
N ARG A 442 -23.63 29.32 -24.60
CA ARG A 442 -24.01 28.63 -25.84
C ARG A 442 -25.53 28.63 -26.02
N ALA A 443 -25.94 28.84 -27.27
CA ALA A 443 -27.33 28.96 -27.70
C ALA A 443 -28.01 27.58 -27.79
N PRO A 444 -29.35 27.53 -27.63
CA PRO A 444 -30.07 26.28 -27.47
C PRO A 444 -30.36 25.59 -28.81
N ASP A 445 -30.24 24.27 -28.81
CA ASP A 445 -31.09 23.34 -29.58
C ASP A 445 -31.58 22.24 -28.64
#